data_AF-A0A9E6A4X7-F1
#
_entry.id   AF-A0A9E6A4X7-F1
#
_cell.length_a   1.000
_cell.length_b   1.000
_cell.length_c   1.000
_cell.angle_alpha   90.00
_cell.angle_beta   90.00
_cell.angle_gamma   90.00
#
_symmetry.space_group_name_H-M   'P 1'
#
loop_
_entity.id
_entity.type
_entity.pdbx_description
1 polymer ?
#
loop_
_entity_poly.entity_id
_entity_poly.type
_entity_poly.pdbx_seq_one_letter_code
_entity_poly.pdbx_strand_id
1 'polypeptide(L)'
;MPRKRSSNNPMLELAIKLPHWASLLIAVIAYLVLHSISVSEIEIVTVAQGKVPMPNILGMIMKGGATAFQYIIPLVFVLGMMVKAIKAAQGKKLAQQYVASDLESSSLNDSRQASKPTDEMNWQQFELLVGQAFRSKGYAVVDGGDVGADGGVDVHLSKDGLKYFVQCKHWKTRKVGVAVVRELYGVIAGAGVEGGFVVASGGFTRDAIYFAENKQIELVDQHALNAMLKGRQEPTINLPIEEVLSSPEEPDCPKCSASMIKRKARQGARAGQEFWGCSQYPKCRGIVNI
;
A
#
# COMPACT_ATOMS: atom_id res chain seq x y z
N MET A 1 -9.97 13.82 -6.63
CA MET A 1 -9.99 14.89 -5.61
C MET A 1 -8.55 15.23 -5.26
N PRO A 2 -8.15 16.51 -5.26
CA PRO A 2 -6.79 16.89 -4.90
C PRO A 2 -6.59 16.68 -3.38
N ARG A 3 -5.54 15.93 -3.00
CA ARG A 3 -5.17 15.71 -1.59
C ARG A 3 -4.77 17.05 -0.94
N LYS A 4 -5.35 17.33 0.22
CA LYS A 4 -5.08 18.52 1.02
C LYS A 4 -3.70 18.41 1.67
N ARG A 5 -2.90 19.48 1.53
CA ARG A 5 -1.53 19.66 2.04
C ARG A 5 -1.37 19.26 3.51
N SER A 6 -0.30 18.52 3.83
CA SER A 6 0.13 18.22 5.19
C SER A 6 1.09 19.31 5.71
N SER A 7 0.85 19.69 6.97
CA SER A 7 1.65 20.44 7.96
C SER A 7 2.96 21.12 7.54
N ASN A 8 3.09 22.42 7.84
CA ASN A 8 4.26 23.28 7.62
C ASN A 8 5.50 22.93 8.51
N ASN A 9 5.59 21.74 9.09
CA ASN A 9 6.61 21.41 10.10
C ASN A 9 7.58 20.32 9.59
N PRO A 10 8.70 20.69 8.93
CA PRO A 10 9.63 19.74 8.31
C PRO A 10 10.28 18.79 9.31
N MET A 11 10.51 19.24 10.56
CA MET A 11 11.07 18.40 11.62
C MET A 11 10.13 17.27 12.04
N LEU A 12 8.82 17.56 12.11
CA LEU A 12 7.83 16.53 12.45
C LEU A 12 7.69 15.51 11.33
N GLU A 13 7.75 15.97 10.07
CA GLU A 13 7.73 15.08 8.91
C GLU A 13 8.94 14.13 8.91
N LEU A 14 10.14 14.65 9.18
CA LEU A 14 11.34 13.82 9.32
C LEU A 14 11.20 12.81 10.46
N ALA A 15 10.68 13.21 11.62
CA ALA A 15 10.45 12.32 12.75
C ALA A 15 9.46 11.18 12.41
N ILE A 16 8.46 11.44 11.57
CA ILE A 16 7.49 10.43 11.11
C ILE A 16 8.13 9.42 10.14
N LYS A 17 9.10 9.84 9.31
CA LYS A 17 9.80 8.95 8.37
C LYS A 17 10.72 7.93 9.07
N LEU A 18 11.26 8.27 10.24
CA LEU A 18 12.25 7.44 10.94
C LEU A 18 11.65 6.21 11.66
N PRO A 19 12.37 5.09 11.76
CA PRO A 19 12.00 3.97 12.63
C PRO A 19 11.75 4.44 14.07
N HIS A 20 10.81 3.81 14.78
CA HIS A 20 10.44 4.23 16.14
C HIS A 20 11.63 4.26 17.10
N TRP A 21 12.49 3.24 17.02
CA TRP A 21 13.70 3.14 17.84
C TRP A 21 14.71 4.25 17.51
N ALA A 22 14.84 4.63 16.24
CA ALA A 22 15.75 5.68 15.79
C ALA A 22 15.25 7.06 16.26
N SER A 23 13.93 7.31 16.19
CA SER A 23 13.32 8.54 16.69
C SER A 23 13.59 8.73 18.20
N LEU A 24 13.42 7.66 18.99
CA LEU A 24 13.69 7.68 20.43
C LEU A 24 15.18 7.91 20.72
N LEU A 25 16.07 7.22 20.01
CA LEU A 25 17.51 7.36 20.17
C LEU A 25 17.98 8.79 19.83
N ILE A 26 17.48 9.37 18.73
CA ILE A 26 17.77 10.76 18.36
C ILE A 26 17.25 11.74 19.42
N ALA A 27 16.04 11.50 19.96
CA ALA A 27 15.49 12.32 21.04
C ALA A 27 16.40 12.32 22.29
N VAL A 28 16.89 11.14 22.70
CA VAL A 28 17.78 11.01 23.85
C VAL A 28 19.13 11.68 23.59
N ILE A 29 19.76 11.42 22.44
CA ILE A 29 21.06 12.01 22.08
C ILE A 29 20.95 13.54 21.99
N ALA A 30 19.91 14.05 21.32
CA ALA A 30 19.68 15.48 21.19
C ALA A 30 19.53 16.15 22.56
N TYR A 31 18.77 15.53 23.47
CA TYR A 31 18.65 16.01 24.85
C TYR A 31 20.01 16.04 25.55
N LEU A 32 20.76 14.94 25.56
CA LEU A 32 22.04 14.85 26.27
C LEU A 32 23.07 15.87 25.76
N VAL A 33 23.19 16.02 24.44
CA VAL A 33 24.13 16.98 23.82
C VAL A 33 23.73 18.42 24.13
N LEU A 34 22.46 18.79 23.93
CA LEU A 34 22.00 20.15 24.17
C LEU A 34 22.00 20.49 25.67
N HIS A 35 21.68 19.52 26.52
CA HIS A 35 21.78 19.68 27.96
C HIS A 35 23.23 19.89 28.39
N SER A 36 24.19 19.13 27.85
CA SER A 36 25.62 19.34 28.12
C SER A 36 26.05 20.76 27.76
N ILE A 37 25.67 21.27 26.59
CA ILE A 37 26.00 22.65 26.15
C ILE A 37 25.29 23.69 27.02
N SER A 38 24.05 23.41 27.45
CA SER A 38 23.26 24.28 28.32
C SER A 38 23.86 24.39 29.72
N VAL A 39 24.46 23.32 30.24
CA VAL A 39 25.05 23.31 31.59
C VAL A 39 26.48 23.82 31.60
N SER A 40 27.20 23.77 30.48
CA SER A 40 28.55 24.32 30.36
C SER A 40 28.62 25.78 30.82
N GLU A 41 29.57 26.07 31.70
CA GLU A 41 29.88 27.43 32.15
C GLU A 41 30.52 28.22 31.00
N ILE A 42 30.16 29.50 30.88
CA ILE A 42 30.78 30.38 29.88
C ILE A 42 32.06 30.90 30.51
N GLU A 43 33.21 30.47 30.00
CA GLU A 43 34.49 31.08 30.37
C GLU A 43 34.48 32.56 29.98
N ILE A 44 34.49 33.44 30.99
CA ILE A 44 34.83 34.85 30.83
C ILE A 44 36.33 34.90 30.53
N VAL A 45 36.69 35.28 29.30
CA VAL A 45 38.09 35.50 28.90
C VAL A 45 38.68 36.56 29.83
N THR A 46 39.55 36.13 30.74
CA THR A 46 40.30 37.04 31.61
C THR A 46 41.39 37.70 30.79
N VAL A 47 41.31 39.02 30.66
CA VAL A 47 42.26 39.82 29.90
C VAL A 47 43.52 40.04 30.73
N ALA A 48 44.68 39.69 30.18
CA ALA A 48 45.96 40.21 30.67
C ALA A 48 46.00 41.75 30.50
N GLN A 49 46.14 42.46 31.62
CA GLN A 49 46.48 43.89 31.73
C GLN A 49 45.81 44.84 30.71
N GLY A 50 44.62 45.37 31.06
CA GLY A 50 44.18 46.69 30.58
C GLY A 50 43.22 46.78 29.39
N LYS A 51 42.67 45.66 28.87
CA LYS A 51 41.52 45.70 27.94
C LYS A 51 40.24 45.21 28.63
N VAL A 52 39.11 45.81 28.26
CA VAL A 52 37.77 45.44 28.75
C VAL A 52 37.49 43.98 28.35
N PRO A 53 37.02 43.11 29.27
CA PRO A 53 36.67 41.73 28.93
C PRO A 53 35.56 41.73 27.86
N MET A 54 35.85 41.14 26.71
CA MET A 54 34.86 40.95 25.64
C MET A 54 34.07 39.67 25.92
N PRO A 55 32.73 39.74 26.00
CA PRO A 55 31.90 38.54 26.17
C PRO A 55 32.00 37.65 24.93
N ASN A 56 32.04 36.33 25.13
CA ASN A 56 31.95 35.36 24.04
C ASN A 56 30.52 35.31 23.49
N ILE A 57 30.21 36.24 22.57
CA ILE A 57 28.88 36.40 21.96
C ILE A 57 28.40 35.09 21.32
N LEU A 58 29.28 34.36 20.63
CA LEU A 58 28.93 33.08 20.01
C LEU A 58 28.56 32.02 21.05
N GLY A 59 29.31 31.93 22.16
CA GLY A 59 28.99 31.03 23.28
C GLY A 59 27.65 31.35 23.96
N MET A 60 27.31 32.64 24.11
CA MET A 60 26.02 33.06 24.66
C MET A 60 24.85 32.70 23.73
N ILE A 61 24.98 32.90 22.42
CA ILE A 61 23.96 32.50 21.44
C ILE A 61 23.77 30.99 21.44
N MET A 62 24.87 30.21 21.42
CA MET A 62 24.82 28.75 21.44
C MET A 62 24.15 28.22 22.72
N LYS A 63 24.48 28.79 23.88
CA LYS A 63 23.86 28.42 25.16
C LYS A 63 22.38 28.78 25.20
N GLY A 64 22.00 29.97 24.74
CA GLY A 64 20.60 30.41 24.65
C GLY A 64 19.78 29.56 23.68
N GLY A 65 20.37 29.12 22.58
CA GLY A 65 19.75 28.13 21.69
C GLY A 65 19.60 26.77 22.37
N ALA A 66 20.66 26.27 23.00
CA ALA A 66 20.67 24.96 23.64
C ALA A 66 19.63 24.85 24.78
N THR A 67 19.47 25.89 25.60
CA THR A 67 18.48 25.92 26.68
C THR A 67 17.04 25.82 26.18
N ALA A 68 16.73 26.44 25.03
CA ALA A 68 15.42 26.36 24.39
C ALA A 68 15.20 25.03 23.65
N PHE A 69 16.17 24.60 22.84
CA PHE A 69 16.01 23.45 21.96
C PHE A 69 16.19 22.10 22.65
N GLN A 70 16.81 22.02 23.84
CA GLN A 70 16.99 20.76 24.57
C GLN A 70 15.66 20.03 24.85
N TYR A 71 14.54 20.75 24.94
CA TYR A 71 13.21 20.15 25.13
C TYR A 71 12.40 20.06 23.84
N ILE A 72 12.53 21.07 22.96
CA ILE A 72 11.75 21.14 21.72
C ILE A 72 12.10 19.98 20.78
N ILE A 73 13.40 19.72 20.57
CA ILE A 73 13.84 18.69 19.62
C ILE A 73 13.39 17.29 20.08
N PRO A 74 13.69 16.84 21.33
CA PRO A 74 13.21 15.55 21.81
C PRO A 74 11.69 15.42 21.78
N LEU A 75 10.95 16.49 22.13
CA LEU A 75 9.49 16.50 22.10
C LEU A 75 8.96 16.22 20.69
N VAL A 76 9.53 16.84 19.65
CA VAL A 76 9.12 16.60 18.26
C VAL A 76 9.30 15.13 17.85
N PHE A 77 10.44 14.53 18.21
CA PHE A 77 10.69 13.11 17.90
C PHE A 77 9.79 12.15 18.69
N VAL A 78 9.49 12.47 19.95
CA VAL A 78 8.54 11.69 20.77
C VAL A 78 7.11 11.81 20.21
N LEU A 79 6.67 13.02 19.83
CA LEU A 79 5.38 13.25 19.19
C LEU A 79 5.28 12.51 17.85
N GLY A 80 6.35 12.54 17.04
CA GLY A 80 6.43 11.76 15.80
C GLY A 80 6.25 10.25 16.04
N MET A 81 6.95 9.70 17.03
CA MET A 81 6.80 8.30 17.44
C MET A 81 5.36 7.98 17.89
N MET A 82 4.75 8.85 18.68
CA MET A 82 3.38 8.69 19.18
C MET A 82 2.36 8.67 18.02
N VAL A 83 2.48 9.58 17.06
CA VAL A 83 1.60 9.62 15.87
C VAL A 83 1.70 8.32 15.08
N LYS A 84 2.92 7.81 14.84
CA LYS A 84 3.10 6.53 14.14
C LYS A 84 2.46 5.36 14.90
N ALA A 85 2.61 5.33 16.23
CA ALA A 85 2.01 4.29 17.08
C ALA A 85 0.47 4.34 17.03
N ILE A 86 -0.13 5.53 17.07
CA ILE A 86 -1.58 5.72 16.93
C ILE A 86 -2.07 5.21 15.57
N LYS A 87 -1.40 5.60 14.46
CA LYS A 87 -1.74 5.12 13.12
C LYS A 87 -1.63 3.60 13.00
N ALA A 88 -0.60 2.99 13.58
CA ALA A 88 -0.43 1.54 13.59
C ALA A 88 -1.55 0.84 14.38
N ALA A 89 -1.91 1.37 15.55
CA ALA A 89 -3.02 0.85 16.35
C ALA A 89 -4.38 0.98 15.64
N GLN A 90 -4.63 2.14 15.01
CA GLN A 90 -5.84 2.39 14.21
C GLN A 90 -5.94 1.42 13.02
N GLY A 91 -4.84 1.22 12.28
CA GLY A 91 -4.80 0.27 11.16
C GLY A 91 -5.10 -1.17 11.61
N LYS A 92 -4.50 -1.61 12.73
CA LYS A 92 -4.77 -2.94 13.29
C LYS A 92 -6.23 -3.12 13.72
N LYS A 93 -6.81 -2.12 14.41
CA LYS A 93 -8.22 -2.14 14.83
C LYS A 93 -9.16 -2.17 13.62
N LEU A 94 -8.89 -1.33 12.61
CA LEU A 94 -9.67 -1.26 11.38
C LEU A 94 -9.63 -2.59 10.61
N ALA A 95 -8.46 -3.21 10.49
CA ALA A 95 -8.31 -4.52 9.87
C ALA A 95 -9.11 -5.61 10.58
N GLN A 96 -9.10 -5.62 11.92
CA GLN A 96 -9.89 -6.57 12.71
C GLN A 96 -11.39 -6.38 12.50
N GLN A 97 -11.88 -5.13 12.53
CA GLN A 97 -13.29 -4.82 12.27
C GLN A 97 -13.70 -5.22 10.85
N TYR A 98 -12.83 -4.96 9.88
CA TYR A 98 -13.06 -5.30 8.48
C TYR A 98 -13.13 -6.82 8.26
N VAL A 99 -12.19 -7.58 8.84
CA VAL A 99 -12.20 -9.05 8.72
C VAL A 99 -13.42 -9.66 9.40
N ALA A 100 -13.85 -9.11 10.54
CA ALA A 100 -15.04 -9.56 11.24
C ALA A 100 -16.32 -9.35 10.41
N SER A 101 -16.50 -8.17 9.83
CA SER A 101 -17.69 -7.87 9.00
C SER A 101 -17.70 -8.67 7.69
N ASP A 102 -16.54 -8.94 7.09
CA ASP A 102 -16.42 -9.77 5.89
C ASP A 102 -16.76 -11.25 6.17
N LEU A 103 -16.37 -11.79 7.33
CA LEU A 103 -16.75 -13.14 7.78
C LEU A 103 -18.26 -13.26 8.05
N GLU A 104 -18.85 -12.27 8.72
CA GLU A 104 -20.29 -12.22 8.98
C GLU A 104 -21.09 -12.15 7.66
N SER A 105 -20.68 -11.29 6.74
CA SER A 105 -21.29 -11.16 5.40
C SER A 105 -21.17 -12.44 4.57
N SER A 106 -20.08 -13.20 4.73
CA SER A 106 -19.89 -14.49 4.05
C SER A 106 -20.79 -15.61 4.60
N SER A 107 -21.20 -15.52 5.88
CA SER A 107 -22.09 -16.50 6.52
C SER A 107 -23.57 -16.27 6.18
N LEU A 108 -23.94 -15.02 5.92
CA LEU A 108 -25.26 -14.59 5.48
C LEU A 108 -25.32 -14.68 3.96
N ASN A 109 -25.44 -15.90 3.45
CA ASN A 109 -25.44 -16.22 2.01
C ASN A 109 -26.74 -15.77 1.30
N ASP A 110 -27.19 -14.52 1.50
CA ASP A 110 -28.34 -13.95 0.79
C ASP A 110 -27.87 -13.27 -0.50
N SER A 111 -28.32 -13.82 -1.62
CA SER A 111 -27.80 -13.60 -2.98
C SER A 111 -28.22 -12.25 -3.60
N ARG A 112 -28.46 -11.23 -2.77
CA ARG A 112 -28.80 -9.88 -3.22
C ARG A 112 -27.80 -8.89 -2.65
N GLN A 113 -26.71 -8.71 -3.40
CA GLN A 113 -25.89 -7.50 -3.35
C GLN A 113 -25.35 -7.17 -1.95
N ALA A 114 -24.58 -8.09 -1.36
CA ALA A 114 -23.79 -7.79 -0.17
C ALA A 114 -22.92 -6.56 -0.45
N SER A 115 -23.20 -5.46 0.26
CA SER A 115 -22.36 -4.26 0.24
C SER A 115 -20.96 -4.66 0.70
N LYS A 116 -19.93 -4.27 -0.07
CA LYS A 116 -18.56 -4.58 0.34
C LYS A 116 -18.26 -3.76 1.60
N PRO A 117 -17.61 -4.31 2.64
CA PRO A 117 -17.26 -3.52 3.82
C PRO A 117 -16.31 -2.35 3.48
N THR A 118 -15.63 -2.40 2.33
CA THR A 118 -14.84 -1.29 1.78
C THR A 118 -15.66 -0.14 1.21
N ASP A 119 -16.96 -0.30 0.95
CA ASP A 119 -17.76 0.75 0.30
C ASP A 119 -18.13 1.89 1.27
N GLU A 120 -18.10 1.63 2.58
CA GLU A 120 -18.43 2.59 3.63
C GLU A 120 -17.22 3.31 4.22
N MET A 121 -16.00 2.80 4.00
CA MET A 121 -14.80 3.42 4.57
C MET A 121 -14.33 4.66 3.80
N ASN A 122 -13.81 5.63 4.55
CA ASN A 122 -13.17 6.83 4.00
C ASN A 122 -11.82 6.45 3.32
N TRP A 123 -11.37 7.24 2.36
CA TRP A 123 -10.10 7.02 1.64
C TRP A 123 -8.89 6.90 2.58
N GLN A 124 -8.86 7.67 3.67
CA GLN A 124 -7.81 7.58 4.71
C GLN A 124 -7.84 6.25 5.46
N GLN A 125 -9.04 5.71 5.72
CA GLN A 125 -9.20 4.42 6.36
C GLN A 125 -8.77 3.30 5.42
N PHE A 126 -9.07 3.41 4.12
CA PHE A 126 -8.61 2.47 3.11
C PHE A 126 -7.08 2.41 3.03
N GLU A 127 -6.39 3.56 3.05
CA GLU A 127 -4.92 3.58 3.10
C GLU A 127 -4.34 2.93 4.35
N LEU A 128 -4.95 3.19 5.52
CA LEU A 128 -4.54 2.54 6.77
C LEU A 128 -4.75 1.03 6.72
N LEU A 129 -5.84 0.57 6.09
CA LEU A 129 -6.15 -0.85 5.90
C LEU A 129 -5.13 -1.51 4.96
N VAL A 130 -4.85 -0.88 3.81
CA VAL A 130 -3.86 -1.36 2.84
C VAL A 130 -2.47 -1.41 3.48
N GLY A 131 -2.07 -0.36 4.20
CA GLY A 131 -0.82 -0.35 4.95
C GLY A 131 -0.75 -1.47 5.98
N GLN A 132 -1.86 -1.78 6.66
CA GLN A 132 -1.92 -2.90 7.59
C GLN A 132 -1.82 -4.27 6.89
N ALA A 133 -2.41 -4.44 5.71
CA ALA A 133 -2.29 -5.65 4.89
C ALA A 133 -0.85 -5.89 4.41
N PHE A 134 -0.12 -4.83 4.05
CA PHE A 134 1.29 -4.97 3.70
C PHE A 134 2.17 -5.24 4.93
N ARG A 135 1.84 -4.67 6.09
CA ARG A 135 2.52 -5.00 7.36
C ARG A 135 2.37 -6.47 7.73
N SER A 136 1.21 -7.10 7.50
CA SER A 136 1.04 -8.53 7.74
C SER A 136 1.86 -9.40 6.78
N LYS A 137 2.17 -8.91 5.57
CA LYS A 137 3.10 -9.55 4.61
C LYS A 137 4.59 -9.25 4.87
N GLY A 138 4.92 -8.58 5.98
CA GLY A 138 6.30 -8.28 6.38
C GLY A 138 6.88 -7.00 5.78
N TYR A 139 6.07 -6.14 5.18
CA TYR A 139 6.52 -4.83 4.70
C TYR A 139 6.46 -3.78 5.83
N ALA A 140 7.48 -2.93 5.90
CA ALA A 140 7.44 -1.73 6.71
C ALA A 140 6.77 -0.60 5.92
N VAL A 141 5.68 -0.05 6.45
CA VAL A 141 5.02 1.14 5.86
C VAL A 141 5.77 2.38 6.31
N VAL A 142 6.29 3.14 5.35
CA VAL A 142 6.98 4.41 5.56
C VAL A 142 5.98 5.53 5.32
N ASP A 143 5.58 6.20 6.39
CA ASP A 143 4.77 7.43 6.29
C ASP A 143 5.70 8.57 5.85
N GLY A 144 5.47 9.13 4.66
CA GLY A 144 6.22 10.30 4.15
C GLY A 144 7.08 10.03 2.91
N GLY A 145 6.47 9.56 1.83
CA GLY A 145 7.01 9.82 0.49
C GLY A 145 7.20 11.31 0.25
N ASP A 146 8.03 11.69 -0.71
CA ASP A 146 8.29 13.10 -0.97
C ASP A 146 6.96 13.79 -1.30
N VAL A 147 6.56 14.71 -0.42
CA VAL A 147 5.28 15.41 -0.51
C VAL A 147 5.42 16.48 -1.59
N GLY A 148 5.36 16.03 -2.84
CA GLY A 148 5.40 16.91 -4.00
C GLY A 148 5.95 16.22 -5.23
N ALA A 149 5.04 15.82 -6.12
CA ALA A 149 5.29 15.29 -7.47
C ALA A 149 5.48 13.76 -7.67
N ASP A 150 5.17 12.92 -6.68
CA ASP A 150 5.32 11.45 -6.80
C ASP A 150 4.27 10.74 -7.71
N GLY A 151 3.66 11.44 -8.68
CA GLY A 151 2.84 10.81 -9.72
C GLY A 151 1.67 9.94 -9.22
N GLY A 152 1.13 10.24 -8.03
CA GLY A 152 -0.03 9.56 -7.47
C GLY A 152 0.25 8.36 -6.54
N VAL A 153 1.48 8.17 -6.07
CA VAL A 153 1.78 7.15 -5.03
C VAL A 153 1.12 7.51 -3.70
N ASP A 154 0.49 6.52 -3.06
CA ASP A 154 -0.31 6.68 -1.85
C ASP A 154 0.35 6.11 -0.61
N VAL A 155 1.03 4.96 -0.73
CA VAL A 155 1.76 4.32 0.39
C VAL A 155 3.16 3.94 -0.05
N HIS A 156 4.15 4.22 0.79
CA HIS A 156 5.54 3.83 0.58
C HIS A 156 5.85 2.63 1.46
N LEU A 157 6.43 1.60 0.87
CA LEU A 157 6.79 0.37 1.55
C LEU A 157 8.30 0.14 1.48
N SER A 158 8.83 -0.51 2.52
CA SER A 158 10.18 -1.00 2.57
C SER A 158 10.18 -2.45 3.02
N LYS A 159 10.90 -3.33 2.33
CA LYS A 159 11.07 -4.74 2.69
C LYS A 159 12.46 -5.17 2.25
N ASP A 160 13.22 -5.76 3.17
CA ASP A 160 14.59 -6.24 2.92
C ASP A 160 15.53 -5.16 2.33
N GLY A 161 15.33 -3.90 2.74
CA GLY A 161 16.08 -2.75 2.24
C GLY A 161 15.62 -2.21 0.88
N LEU A 162 14.72 -2.92 0.20
CA LEU A 162 14.14 -2.54 -1.08
C LEU A 162 12.90 -1.66 -0.85
N LYS A 163 12.72 -0.67 -1.72
CA LYS A 163 11.58 0.26 -1.69
C LYS A 163 10.53 -0.19 -2.69
N TYR A 164 9.27 -0.06 -2.31
CA TYR A 164 8.12 -0.31 -3.18
C TYR A 164 7.10 0.80 -3.02
N PHE A 165 6.38 1.09 -4.10
CA PHE A 165 5.32 2.09 -4.11
C PHE A 165 3.95 1.44 -4.24
N VAL A 166 2.96 2.02 -3.57
CA VAL A 166 1.58 1.55 -3.64
C VAL A 166 0.70 2.69 -4.10
N GLN A 167 -0.10 2.46 -5.13
CA GLN A 167 -1.19 3.34 -5.51
C GLN A 167 -2.54 2.70 -5.20
N CYS A 168 -3.31 3.37 -4.36
CA CYS A 168 -4.63 2.99 -3.89
C CYS A 168 -5.70 3.68 -4.73
N LYS A 169 -6.52 2.88 -5.40
CA LYS A 169 -7.71 3.36 -6.12
C LYS A 169 -8.95 2.81 -5.44
N HIS A 170 -9.57 3.63 -4.58
CA HIS A 170 -10.87 3.35 -4.00
C HIS A 170 -12.00 3.65 -5.01
N TRP A 171 -12.36 2.65 -5.83
CA TRP A 171 -13.42 2.77 -6.83
C TRP A 171 -14.53 1.77 -6.48
N LYS A 172 -15.69 2.29 -6.11
CA LYS A 172 -16.81 1.48 -5.58
C LYS A 172 -17.46 0.57 -6.63
N THR A 173 -17.44 0.96 -7.91
CA THR A 173 -18.23 0.27 -8.95
C THR A 173 -17.56 0.13 -10.32
N ARG A 174 -16.35 0.67 -10.54
CA ARG A 174 -15.67 0.59 -11.85
C ARG A 174 -14.34 -0.13 -11.73
N LYS A 175 -14.01 -0.90 -12.77
CA LYS A 175 -12.71 -1.55 -12.91
C LYS A 175 -11.62 -0.49 -13.13
N VAL A 176 -10.46 -0.69 -12.51
CA VAL A 176 -9.30 0.18 -12.70
C VAL A 176 -8.71 -0.08 -14.08
N GLY A 177 -8.56 0.99 -14.87
CA GLY A 177 -8.02 0.93 -16.22
C GLY A 177 -6.50 1.02 -16.27
N VAL A 178 -5.94 0.67 -17.43
CA VAL A 178 -4.49 0.61 -17.69
C VAL A 178 -3.76 1.95 -17.47
N ALA A 179 -4.46 3.08 -17.57
CA ALA A 179 -3.86 4.40 -17.35
C ALA A 179 -3.20 4.53 -15.98
N VAL A 180 -3.85 4.03 -14.92
CA VAL A 180 -3.30 4.06 -13.55
C VAL A 180 -2.06 3.19 -13.44
N VAL A 181 -2.08 1.99 -14.03
CA VAL A 181 -0.95 1.06 -14.00
C VAL A 181 0.25 1.66 -14.75
N ARG A 182 0.01 2.34 -15.88
CA ARG A 182 1.05 3.04 -16.66
C ARG A 182 1.64 4.23 -15.92
N GLU A 183 0.79 5.00 -15.22
CA GLU A 183 1.22 6.12 -14.40
C GLU A 183 2.19 5.64 -13.32
N LEU A 184 1.80 4.62 -12.55
CA LEU A 184 2.66 4.03 -11.52
C LEU A 184 3.95 3.43 -12.12
N TYR A 185 3.87 2.78 -13.29
CA TYR A 185 5.05 2.25 -13.98
C TYR A 185 6.06 3.34 -14.33
N GLY A 186 5.59 4.51 -14.79
CA GLY A 186 6.44 5.67 -15.06
C GLY A 186 7.14 6.17 -13.79
N VAL A 187 6.41 6.20 -12.66
CA VAL A 187 6.97 6.60 -11.36
C VAL A 187 8.03 5.60 -10.89
N ILE A 188 7.76 4.29 -10.98
CA ILE A 188 8.71 3.25 -10.58
C ILE A 188 10.02 3.35 -11.38
N ALA A 189 9.91 3.49 -12.70
CA ALA A 189 11.07 3.62 -13.59
C ALA A 189 11.91 4.88 -13.30
N GLY A 190 11.28 5.97 -12.86
CA GLY A 190 11.97 7.22 -12.53
C GLY A 190 12.55 7.26 -11.10
N ALA A 191 11.98 6.52 -10.16
CA ALA A 191 12.34 6.58 -8.74
C ALA A 191 13.38 5.53 -8.30
N GLY A 192 13.71 4.57 -9.16
CA GLY A 192 14.68 3.51 -8.83
C GLY A 192 14.23 2.61 -7.69
N VAL A 193 12.93 2.33 -7.62
CA VAL A 193 12.34 1.39 -6.65
C VAL A 193 12.24 -0.01 -7.26
N GLU A 194 12.14 -1.05 -6.42
CA GLU A 194 12.11 -2.44 -6.87
C GLU A 194 10.81 -2.80 -7.59
N GLY A 195 9.73 -2.10 -7.26
CA GLY A 195 8.46 -2.27 -7.91
C GLY A 195 7.33 -1.52 -7.22
N GLY A 196 6.11 -1.91 -7.54
CA GLY A 196 4.95 -1.34 -6.90
C GLY A 196 3.68 -2.16 -7.00
N PHE A 197 2.66 -1.66 -6.32
CA PHE A 197 1.38 -2.32 -6.16
C PHE A 197 0.27 -1.35 -6.55
N VAL A 198 -0.68 -1.80 -7.35
CA VAL A 198 -1.94 -1.07 -7.54
C VAL A 198 -3.01 -1.80 -6.75
N VAL A 199 -3.60 -1.13 -5.76
CA VAL A 199 -4.62 -1.70 -4.88
C VAL A 199 -5.98 -1.13 -5.23
N ALA A 200 -6.96 -1.99 -5.49
CA ALA A 200 -8.30 -1.58 -5.89
C ALA A 200 -9.39 -2.35 -5.12
N SER A 201 -10.41 -1.63 -4.64
CA SER A 201 -11.63 -2.25 -4.07
C SER A 201 -12.54 -2.88 -5.13
N GLY A 202 -12.33 -2.50 -6.39
CA GLY A 202 -12.92 -3.12 -7.57
C GLY A 202 -12.07 -4.28 -8.09
N GLY A 203 -12.10 -4.46 -9.41
CA GLY A 203 -11.14 -5.31 -10.13
C GLY A 203 -10.41 -4.49 -11.19
N PHE A 204 -9.61 -5.17 -12.02
CA PHE A 204 -8.83 -4.54 -13.08
C PHE A 204 -9.42 -4.83 -14.46
N THR A 205 -9.20 -3.92 -15.42
CA THR A 205 -9.49 -4.21 -16.83
C THR A 205 -8.49 -5.23 -17.38
N ARG A 206 -8.86 -5.94 -18.45
CA ARG A 206 -7.93 -6.90 -19.10
C ARG A 206 -6.64 -6.22 -19.55
N ASP A 207 -6.75 -5.02 -20.11
CA ASP A 207 -5.59 -4.22 -20.52
C ASP A 207 -4.66 -3.85 -19.36
N ALA A 208 -5.23 -3.63 -18.17
CA ALA A 208 -4.43 -3.33 -16.98
C ALA A 208 -3.66 -4.58 -16.50
N ILE A 209 -4.31 -5.75 -16.52
CA ILE A 209 -3.69 -7.03 -16.18
C ILE A 209 -2.57 -7.35 -17.18
N TYR A 210 -2.88 -7.33 -18.48
CA TYR A 210 -1.90 -7.60 -19.53
C TYR A 210 -0.72 -6.62 -19.52
N PHE A 211 -0.97 -5.35 -19.19
CA PHE A 211 0.13 -4.38 -19.06
C PHE A 211 1.01 -4.66 -17.84
N ALA A 212 0.43 -5.13 -16.74
CA ALA A 212 1.18 -5.46 -15.52
C ALA A 212 1.97 -6.77 -15.66
N GLU A 213 1.53 -7.70 -16.53
CA GLU A 213 2.27 -8.93 -16.83
C GLU A 213 3.72 -8.63 -17.20
N ASN A 214 4.65 -9.37 -16.56
CA ASN A 214 6.09 -9.23 -16.74
C ASN A 214 6.66 -7.84 -16.41
N LYS A 215 5.98 -7.06 -15.57
CA LYS A 215 6.49 -5.80 -15.02
C LYS A 215 6.63 -5.91 -13.51
N GLN A 216 7.40 -4.98 -12.93
CA GLN A 216 7.54 -4.81 -11.48
C GLN A 216 6.28 -4.17 -10.87
N ILE A 217 5.08 -4.55 -11.33
CA ILE A 217 3.80 -4.06 -10.81
C ILE A 217 2.90 -5.25 -10.50
N GLU A 218 2.47 -5.33 -9.25
CA GLU A 218 1.49 -6.31 -8.80
C GLU A 218 0.12 -5.65 -8.63
N LEU A 219 -0.93 -6.33 -9.10
CA LEU A 219 -2.31 -5.85 -9.00
C LEU A 219 -3.00 -6.56 -7.84
N VAL A 220 -3.43 -5.79 -6.84
CA VAL A 220 -4.10 -6.31 -5.65
C VAL A 220 -5.57 -5.86 -5.71
N ASP A 221 -6.45 -6.81 -6.01
CA ASP A 221 -7.88 -6.56 -5.98
C ASP A 221 -8.46 -6.75 -4.58
N GLN A 222 -9.79 -6.64 -4.44
CA GLN A 222 -10.46 -6.78 -3.16
C GLN A 222 -10.29 -8.18 -2.55
N HIS A 223 -10.29 -9.23 -3.37
CA HIS A 223 -10.15 -10.60 -2.89
C HIS A 223 -8.72 -10.82 -2.38
N ALA A 224 -7.74 -10.35 -3.14
CA ALA A 224 -6.33 -10.37 -2.77
C ALA A 224 -6.08 -9.61 -1.45
N LEU A 225 -6.61 -8.40 -1.33
CA LEU A 225 -6.52 -7.59 -0.12
C LEU A 225 -7.16 -8.30 1.09
N ASN A 226 -8.32 -8.95 0.90
CA ASN A 226 -8.97 -9.74 1.95
C ASN A 226 -8.10 -10.91 2.41
N ALA A 227 -7.44 -11.60 1.47
CA ALA A 227 -6.54 -12.70 1.80
C ALA A 227 -5.33 -12.21 2.63
N MET A 228 -4.70 -11.10 2.21
CA MET A 228 -3.60 -10.46 2.95
C MET A 228 -3.99 -10.10 4.39
N LEU A 229 -5.19 -9.55 4.58
CA LEU A 229 -5.70 -9.13 5.89
C LEU A 229 -6.06 -10.31 6.80
N LYS A 230 -6.57 -11.40 6.24
CA LYS A 230 -6.90 -12.63 6.98
C LYS A 230 -5.67 -13.44 7.37
N GLY A 231 -4.47 -13.03 6.96
CA GLY A 231 -3.24 -13.81 7.16
C GLY A 231 -3.28 -15.16 6.45
N ARG A 232 -4.21 -15.35 5.52
CA ARG A 232 -4.13 -16.47 4.59
C ARG A 232 -3.03 -16.07 3.63
N GLN A 233 -2.01 -16.92 3.48
CA GLN A 233 -1.22 -16.82 2.26
C GLN A 233 -2.23 -16.83 1.12
N GLU A 234 -2.25 -15.76 0.32
CA GLU A 234 -2.73 -15.94 -1.03
C GLU A 234 -2.00 -17.16 -1.57
N PRO A 235 -2.67 -18.06 -2.31
CA PRO A 235 -1.94 -18.85 -3.27
C PRO A 235 -1.24 -17.79 -4.12
N THR A 236 0.04 -17.55 -3.81
CA THR A 236 0.92 -16.81 -4.68
C THR A 236 0.81 -17.64 -5.93
N ILE A 237 0.22 -17.09 -6.97
CA ILE A 237 0.30 -17.68 -8.30
C ILE A 237 1.76 -17.48 -8.75
N ASN A 238 2.71 -18.03 -8.00
CA ASN A 238 3.84 -18.73 -8.57
C ASN A 238 3.21 -20.01 -9.07
N LEU A 239 2.63 -19.96 -10.26
CA LEU A 239 2.56 -21.15 -11.08
C LEU A 239 3.99 -21.36 -11.58
N PRO A 240 4.71 -22.40 -11.16
CA PRO A 240 5.57 -23.06 -12.12
C PRO A 240 4.71 -23.30 -13.36
N ILE A 241 5.16 -22.79 -14.51
CA ILE A 241 4.47 -22.96 -15.80
C ILE A 241 4.48 -24.44 -16.26
N GLU A 242 5.09 -25.35 -15.51
CA GLU A 242 5.02 -26.78 -15.75
C GLU A 242 3.96 -27.42 -14.85
N GLU A 243 2.97 -28.07 -15.49
CA GLU A 243 1.84 -28.83 -14.90
C GLU A 243 0.54 -28.06 -14.60
N VAL A 244 0.00 -27.36 -15.60
CA VAL A 244 -1.46 -27.30 -15.79
C VAL A 244 -1.82 -27.84 -17.18
N LEU A 245 -1.47 -29.10 -17.41
CA LEU A 245 -2.03 -29.88 -18.51
C LEU A 245 -2.60 -31.18 -17.95
N SER A 246 -3.85 -31.12 -17.48
CA SER A 246 -4.80 -32.24 -17.51
C SER A 246 -6.08 -31.89 -16.74
N SER A 247 -6.98 -31.14 -17.39
CA SER A 247 -8.42 -31.30 -17.19
C SER A 247 -8.97 -31.81 -18.52
N PRO A 248 -9.86 -32.82 -18.53
CA PRO A 248 -10.09 -33.68 -19.68
C PRO A 248 -10.80 -32.95 -20.83
N GLU A 249 -10.24 -33.11 -22.04
CA GLU A 249 -10.87 -33.01 -23.37
C GLU A 249 -12.16 -32.16 -23.48
N GLU A 250 -12.06 -30.85 -23.30
CA GLU A 250 -13.06 -29.95 -23.90
C GLU A 250 -12.66 -29.73 -25.37
N PRO A 251 -13.40 -30.28 -26.35
CA PRO A 251 -13.01 -30.18 -27.74
C PRO A 251 -13.17 -28.74 -28.25
N ASP A 252 -12.25 -28.31 -29.10
CA ASP A 252 -12.41 -27.08 -29.86
C ASP A 252 -13.47 -27.24 -30.96
N CYS A 253 -14.14 -26.14 -31.29
CA CYS A 253 -15.15 -26.14 -32.34
C CYS A 253 -14.52 -26.45 -33.71
N PRO A 254 -14.97 -27.48 -34.45
CA PRO A 254 -14.38 -27.85 -35.75
C PRO A 254 -14.60 -26.82 -36.87
N LYS A 255 -15.36 -25.74 -36.62
CA LYS A 255 -15.67 -24.70 -37.62
C LYS A 255 -14.92 -23.39 -37.41
N CYS A 256 -14.58 -23.04 -36.17
CA CYS A 256 -13.99 -21.74 -35.86
C CYS A 256 -12.93 -21.81 -34.76
N SER A 257 -12.62 -23.02 -34.26
CA SER A 257 -11.66 -23.28 -33.18
C SER A 257 -11.93 -22.53 -31.87
N ALA A 258 -13.13 -21.97 -31.70
CA ALA A 258 -13.56 -21.40 -30.44
C ALA A 258 -13.97 -22.50 -29.45
N SER A 259 -13.84 -22.22 -28.16
CA SER A 259 -14.21 -23.15 -27.09
C SER A 259 -15.67 -23.61 -27.20
N MET A 260 -15.92 -24.86 -26.83
CA MET A 260 -17.26 -25.44 -26.84
C MET A 260 -17.89 -25.47 -25.45
N ILE A 261 -19.21 -25.31 -25.40
CA ILE A 261 -20.01 -25.29 -24.18
C ILE A 261 -20.97 -26.47 -24.21
N LYS A 262 -21.01 -27.26 -23.14
CA LYS A 262 -21.93 -28.39 -23.00
C LYS A 262 -23.38 -27.89 -22.91
N ARG A 263 -24.25 -28.40 -23.77
CA ARG A 263 -25.67 -28.03 -23.88
C ARG A 263 -26.53 -29.28 -23.99
N LYS A 264 -27.78 -29.18 -23.53
CA LYS A 264 -28.78 -30.25 -23.65
C LYS A 264 -29.75 -29.92 -24.78
N ALA A 265 -29.93 -30.85 -25.71
CA ALA A 265 -30.86 -30.68 -26.82
C ALA A 265 -32.30 -30.62 -26.27
N ARG A 266 -33.03 -29.54 -26.60
CA ARG A 266 -34.41 -29.33 -26.12
C ARG A 266 -35.47 -29.92 -27.07
N GLN A 267 -35.12 -30.16 -28.33
CA GLN A 267 -36.05 -30.53 -29.41
C GLN A 267 -35.37 -31.47 -30.42
N GLY A 268 -36.16 -32.32 -31.10
CA GLY A 268 -35.69 -33.24 -32.15
C GLY A 268 -35.36 -34.66 -31.66
N ALA A 269 -34.85 -35.50 -32.55
CA ALA A 269 -34.57 -36.93 -32.32
C ALA A 269 -33.54 -37.22 -31.22
N ARG A 270 -32.80 -36.20 -30.76
CA ARG A 270 -31.83 -36.28 -29.66
C ARG A 270 -32.23 -35.43 -28.45
N ALA A 271 -33.51 -35.06 -28.32
CA ALA A 271 -33.99 -34.30 -27.18
C ALA A 271 -33.63 -35.00 -25.87
N GLY A 272 -33.01 -34.26 -24.95
CA GLY A 272 -32.51 -34.78 -23.69
C GLY A 272 -31.04 -35.22 -23.71
N GLN A 273 -30.40 -35.38 -24.87
CA GLN A 273 -28.97 -35.70 -24.93
C GLN A 273 -28.10 -34.45 -24.80
N GLU A 274 -26.91 -34.63 -24.24
CA GLU A 274 -25.91 -33.58 -24.09
C GLU A 274 -25.00 -33.54 -25.32
N PHE A 275 -24.60 -32.34 -25.73
CA PHE A 275 -23.67 -32.12 -26.83
C PHE A 275 -22.83 -30.87 -26.56
N TRP A 276 -21.65 -30.81 -27.14
CA TRP A 276 -20.82 -29.61 -27.17
C TRP A 276 -21.32 -28.66 -28.26
N GLY A 277 -21.70 -27.44 -27.90
CA GLY A 277 -22.09 -26.38 -28.81
C GLY A 277 -21.11 -25.21 -28.78
N CYS A 278 -20.76 -24.66 -29.93
CA CYS A 278 -19.82 -23.54 -30.02
C CYS A 278 -20.23 -22.33 -29.15
N SER A 279 -19.28 -21.75 -28.42
CA SER A 279 -19.47 -20.54 -27.59
C SER A 279 -19.95 -19.31 -28.37
N GLN A 280 -19.67 -19.25 -29.67
CA GLN A 280 -20.03 -18.11 -30.54
C GLN A 280 -21.40 -18.26 -31.22
N TYR A 281 -22.23 -19.23 -30.83
CA TYR A 281 -23.61 -19.32 -31.31
C TYR A 281 -24.39 -18.02 -30.99
N PRO A 282 -25.15 -17.44 -31.94
CA PRO A 282 -25.61 -18.03 -33.21
C PRO A 282 -24.71 -17.82 -34.43
N LYS A 283 -23.59 -17.09 -34.29
CA LYS A 283 -22.66 -16.78 -35.39
C LYS A 283 -21.92 -18.02 -35.91
N CYS A 284 -21.60 -18.95 -35.01
CA CYS A 284 -21.08 -20.27 -35.37
C CYS A 284 -22.00 -21.36 -34.80
N ARG A 285 -22.37 -22.33 -35.66
CA ARG A 285 -23.24 -23.47 -35.32
C ARG A 285 -22.46 -24.78 -35.30
N GLY A 286 -21.22 -24.76 -34.82
CA GLY A 286 -20.42 -25.97 -34.62
C GLY A 286 -20.97 -26.80 -33.45
N ILE A 287 -21.08 -28.11 -33.67
CA ILE A 287 -21.54 -29.08 -32.68
C ILE A 287 -20.62 -30.30 -32.68
N VAL A 288 -20.38 -30.87 -31.51
CA VAL A 288 -19.67 -32.14 -31.31
C VAL A 288 -20.52 -32.95 -30.33
N ASN A 289 -20.79 -34.20 -30.66
CA ASN A 289 -21.59 -35.05 -29.78
C ASN A 289 -20.70 -35.56 -28.63
N ILE A 290 -21.32 -35.73 -27.47
CA ILE A 290 -20.72 -36.37 -26.29
C ILE A 290 -21.14 -37.84 -26.30
#